data_AF-A0A925DQ74-F1
#
_entry.id   AF-A0A925DQ74-F1
#
_cell.length_a   1.000
_cell.length_b   1.000
_cell.length_c   1.000
_cell.angle_alpha   90.00
_cell.angle_beta   90.00
_cell.angle_gamma   90.00
#
_symmetry.space_group_name_H-M   'P 1'
#
loop_
_entity.id
_entity.type
_entity.pdbx_description
1 polymer ?
#
loop_
_entity_poly.entity_id
_entity_poly.type
_entity_poly.pdbx_seq_one_letter_code
_entity_poly.pdbx_strand_id
1 'polypeptide(L)'
;MWRLIFPVITFFLSLLTVLRAPTNLLWRLSVAITEFPYIFIFTSTVLFVLSFWAAKYKIALLGINGFALVLFIVPLIQTYNCAAVLPV
;
A
#
# COMPACT_ATOMS: atom_id res chain seq x y z
N MET A 1 6.58 15.67 -13.06
CA MET A 1 5.56 14.68 -13.43
C MET A 1 5.91 13.29 -12.91
N TRP A 2 7.10 12.75 -13.17
CA TRP A 2 7.56 11.46 -12.59
C TRP A 2 7.34 11.30 -11.07
N ARG A 3 7.57 12.37 -10.30
CA ARG A 3 7.34 12.41 -8.84
C ARG A 3 5.89 12.11 -8.39
N LEU A 4 4.89 12.27 -9.26
CA LEU A 4 3.49 11.94 -8.98
C LEU A 4 3.12 10.52 -9.43
N ILE A 5 3.78 10.01 -10.47
CA ILE A 5 3.47 8.71 -11.07
C ILE A 5 3.73 7.57 -10.08
N PHE A 6 4.88 7.59 -9.38
CA PHE A 6 5.20 6.57 -8.38
C PHE A 6 4.19 6.48 -7.22
N PRO A 7 3.81 7.59 -6.56
CA PRO A 7 2.75 7.59 -5.55
C PRO A 7 1.41 7.07 -6.06
N VAL A 8 1.02 7.48 -7.27
CA VAL A 8 -0.27 7.08 -7.87
C VAL A 8 -0.29 5.57 -8.14
N ILE A 9 0.77 5.03 -8.73
CA ILE A 9 0.89 3.57 -8.93
C ILE A 9 0.86 2.86 -7.59
N THR A 10 1.64 3.30 -6.62
CA THR A 10 1.69 2.72 -5.26
C THR A 10 0.32 2.72 -4.59
N PHE A 11 -0.47 3.78 -4.79
CA PHE A 11 -1.84 3.87 -4.30
C PHE A 11 -2.79 2.88 -4.99
N PHE A 12 -2.69 2.70 -6.31
CA PHE A 12 -3.46 1.67 -7.01
C PHE A 12 -3.09 0.24 -6.57
N LEU A 13 -1.80 -0.03 -6.34
CA LEU A 13 -1.37 -1.29 -5.74
C LEU A 13 -1.95 -1.49 -4.34
N SER A 14 -2.04 -0.42 -3.56
CA SER A 14 -2.63 -0.50 -2.23
C SER A 14 -4.15 -0.74 -2.27
N LEU A 15 -4.87 -0.22 -3.27
CA LEU A 15 -6.29 -0.55 -3.45
C LEU A 15 -6.53 -2.05 -3.67
N LEU A 16 -5.59 -2.75 -4.31
CA LEU A 16 -5.69 -4.19 -4.59
C LEU A 16 -5.60 -5.06 -3.32
N THR A 17 -5.18 -4.52 -2.18
CA THR A 17 -5.19 -5.26 -0.89
C THR A 17 -6.57 -5.28 -0.25
N VAL A 18 -7.44 -4.32 -0.58
CA VAL A 18 -8.78 -4.19 0.02
C VAL A 18 -9.88 -4.57 -0.98
N LEU A 19 -9.71 -4.28 -2.26
CA LEU A 19 -10.68 -4.62 -3.30
C LEU A 19 -10.40 -6.00 -3.90
N ARG A 20 -11.45 -6.82 -4.05
CA ARG A 20 -11.37 -8.08 -4.80
C ARG A 20 -11.06 -7.78 -6.26
N ALA A 21 -9.93 -8.30 -6.74
CA ALA A 21 -9.52 -8.17 -8.12
C ALA A 21 -10.48 -8.96 -9.05
N PRO A 22 -11.09 -8.33 -10.08
CA PRO A 22 -12.04 -8.98 -10.98
C PRO A 22 -11.37 -9.85 -12.07
N THR A 23 -10.05 -9.75 -12.26
CA THR A 23 -9.31 -10.39 -13.36
C THR A 23 -8.14 -11.20 -12.84
N ASN A 24 -7.82 -12.33 -13.48
CA ASN A 24 -6.75 -13.24 -13.06
C ASN A 24 -5.37 -12.57 -12.87
N LEU A 25 -5.00 -11.63 -13.74
CA LEU A 25 -3.73 -10.90 -13.61
C LEU A 25 -3.69 -10.02 -12.36
N LEU A 26 -4.76 -9.26 -12.11
CA LEU A 26 -4.88 -8.40 -10.93
C LEU A 26 -4.98 -9.22 -9.64
N TRP A 27 -5.60 -10.40 -9.71
CA TRP A 27 -5.67 -11.33 -8.58
C TRP A 27 -4.27 -11.84 -8.19
N ARG A 28 -3.47 -12.31 -9.16
CA ARG A 28 -2.08 -12.75 -8.88
C ARG A 28 -1.24 -11.63 -8.27
N LEU A 29 -1.43 -10.41 -8.76
CA LEU A 29 -0.71 -9.24 -8.26
C LEU A 29 -1.14 -8.87 -6.84
N SER A 30 -2.45 -8.93 -6.53
CA SER A 30 -2.98 -8.77 -5.18
C SER A 30 -2.40 -9.82 -4.22
N VAL A 31 -2.34 -11.10 -4.61
CA VAL A 31 -1.71 -12.16 -3.81
C VAL A 31 -0.24 -11.83 -3.51
N ALA A 32 0.55 -11.49 -4.54
CA ALA A 32 1.97 -11.16 -4.36
C ALA A 32 2.19 -9.96 -3.41
N ILE A 33 1.34 -8.94 -3.49
CA ILE A 33 1.40 -7.78 -2.58
C ILE A 33 1.09 -8.20 -1.14
N THR A 34 0.11 -9.08 -0.97
CA THR A 34 -0.38 -9.53 0.34
C THR A 34 0.59 -10.51 1.00
N GLU A 35 1.37 -11.27 0.22
CA GLU A 35 2.44 -12.14 0.71
C GLU A 35 3.68 -11.37 1.18
N PHE A 36 3.99 -10.23 0.55
CA PHE A 36 5.16 -9.40 0.88
C PHE A 36 4.77 -7.98 1.36
N PRO A 37 3.89 -7.83 2.36
CA PRO A 37 3.33 -6.54 2.74
C PRO A 37 4.41 -5.57 3.26
N TYR A 38 5.44 -6.08 3.94
CA TYR A 38 6.54 -5.28 4.47
C TYR A 38 7.32 -4.52 3.38
N ILE A 39 7.48 -5.10 2.18
CA ILE A 39 8.19 -4.45 1.07
C ILE A 39 7.39 -3.23 0.61
N PHE A 40 6.08 -3.38 0.46
CA PHE A 40 5.18 -2.31 0.03
C PHE A 40 5.00 -1.22 1.08
N ILE A 41 4.95 -1.59 2.37
CA ILE A 41 4.94 -0.63 3.48
C ILE A 41 6.25 0.17 3.52
N PHE A 42 7.39 -0.50 3.36
CA PHE A 42 8.69 0.18 3.34
C PHE A 42 8.79 1.17 2.18
N THR A 43 8.45 0.74 0.96
CA THR A 43 8.46 1.62 -0.21
C THR A 43 7.49 2.78 -0.06
N SER A 44 6.27 2.54 0.44
CA SER A 44 5.29 3.60 0.67
C SER A 44 5.76 4.59 1.75
N THR A 45 6.45 4.12 2.80
CA THR A 45 7.06 4.97 3.83
C THR A 45 8.17 5.85 3.25
N VAL A 46 9.07 5.28 2.45
CA VAL A 46 10.13 6.05 1.78
C VAL A 46 9.51 7.13 0.87
N LEU A 47 8.49 6.80 0.09
CA LEU A 47 7.79 7.76 -0.76
C LEU A 47 7.03 8.83 0.05
N PHE A 48 6.45 8.48 1.19
CA PHE A 48 5.81 9.41 2.10
C PHE A 48 6.83 10.40 2.69
N VAL A 49 7.97 9.91 3.16
CA VAL A 49 9.08 10.73 3.68
C VAL A 49 9.61 11.67 2.59
N LEU A 50 9.86 11.16 1.38
CA LEU A 50 10.29 11.97 0.23
C LEU A 50 9.26 13.04 -0.19
N SER A 51 7.98 12.83 0.10
CA SER A 51 6.91 13.80 -0.19
C SER A 51 7.02 15.05 0.68
N PHE A 52 7.69 15.01 1.84
CA PHE A 52 7.89 16.20 2.68
C PHE A 52 8.84 17.23 2.05
N TRP A 53 9.82 16.77 1.26
CA TRP A 53 10.75 17.60 0.49
C TRP A 53 10.19 18.02 -0.88
N ALA A 54 8.90 17.81 -1.15
CA ALA A 54 8.28 18.26 -2.39
C ALA A 54 7.89 19.74 -2.38
N ALA A 55 8.45 20.50 -3.32
CA ALA A 55 8.13 21.92 -3.52
C ALA A 55 6.77 22.15 -4.24
N LYS A 56 6.26 21.16 -4.99
CA LYS A 56 4.97 21.23 -5.70
C LYS A 56 4.11 20.01 -5.38
N TYR A 57 2.79 20.20 -5.26
CA TYR A 57 1.79 19.16 -4.99
C TYR A 57 2.00 18.38 -3.67
N LYS A 58 2.67 18.99 -2.69
CA LYS A 58 3.03 18.37 -1.40
C LYS A 58 1.86 17.73 -0.66
N ILE A 59 0.72 18.44 -0.58
CA ILE A 59 -0.48 17.97 0.14
C ILE A 59 -1.08 16.75 -0.55
N ALA A 60 -1.19 16.78 -1.89
CA ALA A 60 -1.71 15.65 -2.66
C ALA A 60 -0.79 14.41 -2.53
N LEU A 61 0.53 14.62 -2.60
CA LEU A 61 1.54 13.56 -2.43
C LEU A 61 1.50 12.94 -1.04
N LEU A 62 1.39 13.76 0.01
CA LEU A 62 1.25 13.29 1.39
C LEU A 62 -0.05 12.52 1.59
N GLY A 63 -1.17 13.04 1.07
CA GLY A 63 -2.47 12.37 1.17
C GLY A 63 -2.45 10.99 0.51
N ILE A 64 -2.04 10.91 -0.75
CA ILE A 64 -2.02 9.66 -1.51
C ILE A 64 -1.11 8.61 -0.87
N ASN A 65 0.13 8.99 -0.50
CA ASN A 65 1.05 8.05 0.13
C ASN A 65 0.60 7.66 1.55
N GLY A 66 0.02 8.60 2.31
CA GLY A 66 -0.51 8.32 3.65
C GLY A 66 -1.67 7.33 3.61
N PHE A 67 -2.63 7.52 2.70
CA PHE A 67 -3.71 6.56 2.48
C PHE A 67 -3.20 5.21 1.99
N ALA A 68 -2.24 5.19 1.07
CA ALA A 68 -1.63 3.95 0.59
C ALA A 68 -0.96 3.16 1.73
N LEU A 69 -0.27 3.85 2.65
CA LEU A 69 0.34 3.22 3.84
C LEU A 69 -0.70 2.53 4.71
N VAL A 70 -1.78 3.23 5.04
CA VAL A 70 -2.86 2.68 5.89
C VAL A 70 -3.45 1.43 5.26
N LEU A 71 -3.71 1.46 3.96
CA LEU A 71 -4.27 0.34 3.21
C LEU A 71 -3.31 -0.87 3.13
N PHE A 72 -1.99 -0.66 3.07
CA PHE A 72 -1.02 -1.77 3.14
C PHE A 72 -0.90 -2.40 4.54
N ILE A 73 -1.27 -1.68 5.59
CA ILE A 73 -1.27 -2.21 6.97
C ILE A 73 -2.50 -3.11 7.22
N VAL A 74 -3.60 -2.90 6.50
CA VAL A 74 -4.84 -3.72 6.63
C VAL A 74 -4.59 -5.24 6.60
N PRO A 75 -3.90 -5.82 5.60
CA PRO A 75 -3.67 -7.26 5.57
C PRO A 75 -2.84 -7.75 6.75
N LEU A 76 -1.89 -6.95 7.27
CA LEU A 76 -1.15 -7.31 8.49
C LEU A 76 -2.09 -7.46 9.68
N ILE A 77 -2.98 -6.48 9.89
CA ILE A 77 -3.94 -6.53 11.01
C ILE A 77 -4.81 -7.79 10.91
N GLN A 78 -5.27 -8.14 9.69
CA GLN A 78 -6.06 -9.35 9.48
C GLN A 78 -5.27 -10.61 9.84
N THR A 79 -4.00 -10.70 9.45
CA THR A 79 -3.16 -11.87 9.80
C THR A 79 -2.92 -11.99 11.31
N TYR A 80 -2.65 -10.89 12.00
CA TYR A 80 -2.49 -10.90 13.47
C TYR A 80 -3.78 -11.30 14.19
N ASN A 81 -4.94 -10.79 13.72
CA ASN A 81 -6.23 -11.17 14.27
C ASN A 81 -6.52 -12.67 14.07
N CYS A 82 -6.19 -13.23 12.89
CA CYS A 82 -6.31 -14.67 12.66
C CYS A 82 -5.37 -15.49 13.56
N ALA A 83 -4.14 -15.05 13.75
CA ALA A 83 -3.17 -15.72 14.61
C ALA A 83 -3.62 -15.73 16.09
N ALA A 84 -4.22 -14.65 16.57
CA ALA A 84 -4.68 -14.52 17.95
C ALA A 84 -5.88 -15.45 18.29
N VAL A 85 -6.62 -15.91 17.28
CA VAL A 85 -7.79 -16.80 17.45
C VAL A 85 -7.40 -18.28 17.46
N LEU A 86 -6.20 -18.63 16.99
CA LEU A 86 -5.73 -20.02 16.97
C LEU A 86 -5.33 -20.46 18.39
N PRO A 87 -5.88 -21.58 18.92
CA PRO A 87 -5.43 -22.13 20.19
C PRO A 87 -3.98 -22.62 20.03
N VAL A 88 -3.11 -22.13 20.92
CA VAL A 88 -1.68 -22.49 21.01
C VAL A 88 -1.53 -23.92 21.53
#